data_AF-A0A5R9BQB3-F1
#
_entry.id   AF-A0A5R9BQB3-F1
#
_cell.length_a   1.000
_cell.length_b   1.000
_cell.length_c   1.000
_cell.angle_alpha   90.00
_cell.angle_beta   90.00
_cell.angle_gamma   90.00
#
_symmetry.space_group_name_H-M   'P 1'
#
loop_
_entity.id
_entity.type
_entity.pdbx_description
1 polymer ?
#
loop_
_entity_poly.entity_id
_entity_poly.type
_entity_poly.pdbx_seq_one_letter_code
_entity_poly.pdbx_strand_id
1 'polypeptide(L)'
;MKYVYKVCDDGHFDILSTNDDYVLQANETFEQPEDGIYLPVKFVDGKIVGATEEEWEAYQAELNKDVPAPEPTALEQQVAALGYQQMQDAKDKQALTEQNAQLAYQVMQLQQQLGGQA
;
A
#
# COMPACT_ATOMS: atom_id res chain seq x y z
N MET A 1 28.20 -37.97 -2.85
CA MET A 1 27.15 -37.00 -3.24
C MET A 1 27.61 -35.63 -2.81
N LYS A 2 27.46 -34.63 -3.69
CA LYS A 2 27.87 -33.24 -3.46
C LYS A 2 26.78 -32.26 -3.86
N TYR A 3 26.78 -31.07 -3.26
CA TYR A 3 25.84 -30.01 -3.60
C TYR A 3 26.46 -29.03 -4.59
N VAL A 4 25.65 -28.58 -5.53
CA VAL A 4 25.96 -27.53 -6.49
C VAL A 4 24.98 -26.38 -6.27
N TYR A 5 25.50 -25.17 -6.25
CA TYR A 5 24.71 -23.95 -6.18
C TYR A 5 24.67 -23.33 -7.58
N LYS A 6 23.47 -23.15 -8.12
CA LYS A 6 23.25 -22.67 -9.49
C LYS A 6 22.49 -21.36 -9.49
N VAL A 7 23.03 -20.31 -10.12
CA VAL A 7 22.30 -19.05 -10.31
C VAL A 7 21.29 -19.19 -11.45
N CYS A 8 20.05 -18.76 -11.19
CA CYS A 8 18.93 -18.79 -12.11
C CYS A 8 18.73 -17.41 -12.78
N ASP A 9 18.09 -17.39 -13.95
CA ASP A 9 17.95 -16.17 -14.77
C ASP A 9 17.09 -15.07 -14.12
N ASP A 10 16.20 -15.45 -13.22
CA ASP A 10 15.36 -14.56 -12.40
C ASP A 10 16.07 -14.11 -11.10
N GLY A 11 17.35 -14.42 -10.95
CA GLY A 11 18.19 -13.88 -9.88
C GLY A 11 18.02 -14.58 -8.53
N HIS A 12 17.46 -15.78 -8.46
CA HIS A 12 17.65 -16.66 -7.30
C HIS A 12 18.76 -17.67 -7.58
N PHE A 13 19.05 -18.55 -6.61
CA PHE A 13 19.87 -19.72 -6.85
C PHE A 13 19.20 -20.99 -6.32
N ASP A 14 19.46 -22.10 -7.02
CA ASP A 14 19.03 -23.44 -6.63
C ASP A 14 20.17 -24.22 -5.98
N ILE A 15 19.80 -25.16 -5.10
CA ILE A 15 20.72 -26.13 -4.51
C ILE A 15 20.40 -27.50 -5.11
N LEU A 16 21.36 -28.05 -5.87
CA LEU A 16 21.21 -29.32 -6.58
C LEU A 16 22.09 -30.39 -5.93
N SER A 17 21.53 -31.57 -5.65
CA SER A 17 22.32 -32.72 -5.20
C SER A 17 22.82 -33.51 -6.40
N THR A 18 24.12 -33.76 -6.48
CA THR A 18 24.80 -34.38 -7.62
C THR A 18 25.80 -35.46 -7.18
N ASN A 19 26.28 -36.24 -8.16
CA ASN A 19 27.31 -37.27 -7.96
C ASN A 19 28.70 -36.64 -7.83
N ASP A 20 29.66 -37.36 -7.23
CA ASP A 20 30.99 -36.79 -6.93
C ASP A 20 31.82 -36.47 -8.19
N ASP A 21 31.53 -37.12 -9.30
CA ASP A 21 32.15 -36.91 -10.62
C ASP A 21 31.50 -35.79 -11.45
N TYR A 22 30.47 -35.12 -10.93
CA TYR A 22 29.79 -34.04 -11.64
C TYR A 22 30.76 -32.88 -11.98
N VAL A 23 30.65 -32.37 -13.21
CA VAL A 23 31.44 -31.24 -13.69
C VAL A 23 30.55 -30.00 -13.70
N LEU A 24 31.02 -28.92 -13.06
CA LEU A 24 30.27 -27.66 -12.97
C LEU A 24 29.92 -27.14 -14.37
N GLN A 25 28.69 -26.68 -14.51
CA GLN A 25 28.23 -25.94 -15.68
C GLN A 25 28.43 -24.44 -15.47
N ALA A 26 28.08 -23.64 -16.48
CA ALA A 26 28.06 -22.20 -16.35
C ALA A 26 27.09 -21.78 -15.22
N ASN A 27 27.47 -20.75 -14.47
CA ASN A 27 26.70 -20.21 -13.35
C ASN A 27 26.52 -21.18 -12.17
N GLU A 28 27.38 -22.19 -12.06
CA GLU A 28 27.39 -23.16 -10.97
C GLU A 28 28.67 -23.09 -10.16
N THR A 29 28.57 -23.33 -8.86
CA THR A 29 29.72 -23.48 -7.96
C THR A 29 29.48 -24.58 -6.93
N PHE A 30 30.56 -25.17 -6.43
CA PHE A 30 30.53 -26.03 -5.24
C PHE A 30 30.68 -25.21 -3.95
N GLU A 31 31.08 -23.94 -4.06
CA GLU A 31 31.21 -23.05 -2.91
C GLU A 31 29.85 -22.59 -2.45
N GLN A 32 29.54 -22.81 -1.16
CA GLN A 32 28.32 -22.30 -0.56
C GLN A 32 28.33 -20.76 -0.58
N PRO A 33 27.24 -20.11 -1.01
CA PRO A 33 27.10 -18.66 -0.92
C PRO A 33 27.15 -18.17 0.53
N GLU A 34 27.49 -16.89 0.72
CA GLU A 34 27.40 -16.28 2.05
C GLU A 34 25.94 -16.22 2.53
N ASP A 35 25.74 -16.42 3.83
CA ASP A 35 24.42 -16.29 4.45
C ASP A 35 23.99 -14.81 4.45
N GLY A 36 22.69 -14.57 4.21
CA GLY A 36 22.12 -13.22 4.29
C GLY A 36 22.32 -12.33 3.06
N ILE A 37 22.69 -12.90 1.91
CA ILE A 37 22.77 -12.17 0.65
C ILE A 37 21.39 -11.73 0.14
N TYR A 38 21.31 -10.53 -0.45
CA TYR A 38 20.09 -10.02 -1.07
C TYR A 38 19.89 -10.56 -2.49
N LEU A 39 18.62 -10.74 -2.87
CA LEU A 39 18.23 -11.01 -4.25
C LEU A 39 18.14 -9.70 -5.05
N PRO A 40 18.35 -9.70 -6.38
CA PRO A 40 18.79 -10.84 -7.19
C PRO A 40 20.28 -11.15 -6.96
N VAL A 41 20.64 -12.44 -6.94
CA VAL A 41 22.03 -12.89 -6.90
C VAL A 41 22.67 -12.91 -8.28
N LYS A 42 23.99 -12.78 -8.32
CA LYS A 42 24.81 -12.81 -9.53
C LYS A 42 25.95 -13.81 -9.38
N PHE A 43 26.40 -14.36 -10.50
CA PHE A 43 27.58 -15.21 -10.54
C PHE A 43 28.81 -14.38 -10.96
N VAL A 44 29.73 -14.13 -10.01
CA VAL A 44 30.92 -13.29 -10.21
C VAL A 44 32.15 -14.06 -9.74
N ASP A 45 33.13 -14.23 -10.63
CA ASP A 45 34.42 -14.89 -10.32
C ASP A 45 34.29 -16.27 -9.65
N GLY A 46 33.32 -17.07 -10.10
CA GLY A 46 33.08 -18.42 -9.56
C GLY A 46 32.25 -18.47 -8.27
N LYS A 47 31.75 -17.32 -7.81
CA LYS A 47 30.98 -17.16 -6.57
C LYS A 47 29.60 -16.57 -6.82
N ILE A 48 28.67 -16.94 -5.96
CA ILE A 48 27.34 -16.34 -5.90
C ILE A 48 27.41 -15.15 -4.95
N VAL A 49 27.10 -13.96 -5.48
CA VAL A 49 27.14 -12.70 -4.75
C VAL A 49 25.74 -12.08 -4.77
N GLY A 50 25.28 -11.60 -3.62
CA GLY A 50 24.00 -10.89 -3.52
C GLY A 50 24.01 -9.52 -4.18
N ALA A 51 22.81 -9.01 -4.43
CA ALA A 51 22.61 -7.62 -4.77
C ALA A 51 23.16 -6.69 -3.67
N THR A 52 23.64 -5.51 -4.07
CA THR A 52 23.85 -4.41 -3.11
C THR A 52 22.49 -3.94 -2.56
N GLU A 53 22.50 -3.17 -1.47
CA GLU A 53 21.28 -2.56 -0.92
C GLU A 53 20.53 -1.73 -1.98
N GLU A 54 21.26 -0.90 -2.74
CA GLU A 54 20.70 -0.09 -3.83
C GLU A 54 20.09 -0.97 -4.94
N GLU A 55 20.76 -2.06 -5.32
CA GLU A 55 20.25 -3.00 -6.33
C GLU A 55 19.01 -3.75 -5.85
N TRP A 56 18.97 -4.11 -4.56
CA TRP A 56 17.80 -4.73 -3.93
C TRP A 56 16.62 -3.76 -3.87
N GLU A 57 16.84 -2.51 -3.45
CA GLU A 57 15.80 -1.48 -3.43
C GLU A 57 15.23 -1.22 -4.83
N ALA A 58 16.08 -1.13 -5.85
CA ALA A 58 15.64 -0.98 -7.23
C ALA A 58 14.83 -2.19 -7.72
N TYR A 59 15.28 -3.41 -7.38
CA TYR A 59 14.54 -4.63 -7.69
C TYR A 59 13.16 -4.67 -7.02
N GLN A 60 13.08 -4.29 -5.74
CA GLN A 60 11.81 -4.20 -5.02
C GLN A 60 10.90 -3.11 -5.58
N ALA A 61 11.46 -1.97 -5.99
CA ALA A 61 10.69 -0.91 -6.63
C ALA A 61 10.07 -1.38 -7.94
N GLU A 62 10.81 -2.14 -8.76
CA GLU A 62 10.30 -2.70 -10.01
C GLU A 62 9.23 -3.78 -9.76
N LEU A 63 9.42 -4.66 -8.77
CA LEU A 63 8.41 -5.65 -8.38
C LEU A 63 7.10 -5.01 -7.92
N ASN A 64 7.18 -3.86 -7.25
CA ASN A 64 6.02 -3.15 -6.70
C ASN A 64 5.39 -2.15 -7.68
N LYS A 65 6.01 -1.92 -8.85
CA LYS A 65 5.60 -0.89 -9.82
C LYS A 65 4.21 -1.11 -10.40
N ASP A 66 3.83 -2.38 -10.54
CA ASP A 66 2.54 -2.79 -11.11
C ASP A 66 1.56 -3.33 -10.05
N VAL A 67 1.87 -3.22 -8.76
CA VAL A 67 0.94 -3.58 -7.69
C VAL A 67 -0.12 -2.47 -7.63
N PRO A 68 -1.38 -2.73 -8.04
CA PRO A 68 -2.42 -1.71 -7.95
C PRO A 68 -2.58 -1.31 -6.48
N ALA A 69 -2.80 -0.01 -6.25
CA ALA A 69 -3.16 0.46 -4.93
C ALA A 69 -4.35 -0.36 -4.41
N PRO A 70 -4.34 -0.77 -3.13
CA PRO A 70 -5.43 -1.57 -2.58
C PRO A 70 -6.75 -0.83 -2.77
N GLU A 71 -7.75 -1.52 -3.33
CA GLU A 71 -9.09 -0.95 -3.41
C GLU A 71 -9.64 -0.69 -2.00
N PRO A 72 -10.39 0.41 -1.78
CA PRO A 72 -11.02 0.67 -0.50
C PRO A 72 -11.91 -0.51 -0.08
N THR A 73 -11.73 -0.98 1.13
CA THR A 73 -12.54 -2.05 1.71
C THR A 73 -14.01 -1.62 1.82
N ALA A 74 -14.92 -2.59 1.90
CA ALA A 74 -16.34 -2.30 2.12
C ALA A 74 -16.58 -1.47 3.39
N LEU A 75 -15.76 -1.64 4.42
CA LEU A 75 -15.83 -0.84 5.64
C LEU A 75 -15.43 0.61 5.39
N GLU A 76 -14.33 0.86 4.69
CA GLU A 76 -13.87 2.22 4.35
C GLU A 76 -14.89 2.95 3.47
N GLN A 77 -15.51 2.25 2.53
CA GLN A 77 -16.58 2.79 1.70
C GLN A 77 -17.81 3.19 2.53
N GLN A 78 -18.21 2.35 3.49
CA GLN A 78 -19.32 2.65 4.40
C GLN A 78 -19.01 3.84 5.32
N VAL A 79 -17.80 3.92 5.86
CA VAL A 79 -17.36 5.05 6.68
C VAL A 79 -17.39 6.35 5.88
N ALA A 80 -16.91 6.32 4.64
CA ALA A 80 -16.97 7.48 3.74
C ALA A 80 -18.41 7.91 3.47
N ALA A 81 -19.30 6.95 3.16
CA ALA A 81 -20.73 7.24 2.93
C ALA A 81 -21.40 7.86 4.16
N LEU A 82 -21.14 7.33 5.37
CA LEU A 82 -21.64 7.90 6.62
C LEU A 82 -21.10 9.31 6.87
N GLY A 83 -19.82 9.55 6.55
CA GLY A 83 -19.21 10.89 6.65
C GLY A 83 -19.89 11.90 5.71
N TYR A 84 -20.13 11.52 4.46
CA TYR A 84 -20.86 12.36 3.50
C TYR A 84 -22.30 12.64 3.94
N GLN A 85 -22.98 11.65 4.51
CA GLN A 85 -24.33 11.82 5.03
C GLN A 85 -24.35 12.77 6.23
N GLN A 86 -23.43 12.63 7.19
CA GLN A 86 -23.32 13.57 8.32
C GLN A 86 -23.08 15.02 7.86
N MET A 87 -22.24 15.22 6.84
CA MET A 87 -22.00 16.55 6.30
C MET A 87 -23.28 17.17 5.70
N GLN A 88 -24.08 16.38 5.00
CA GLN A 88 -25.36 16.83 4.45
C GLN A 88 -26.36 17.17 5.57
N ASP A 89 -26.51 16.26 6.54
CA ASP A 89 -27.37 16.48 7.70
C ASP A 89 -26.99 17.75 8.49
N ALA A 90 -25.69 18.05 8.60
CA ALA A 90 -25.20 19.26 9.26
C ALA A 90 -25.62 20.54 8.50
N LYS A 91 -25.54 20.53 7.16
CA LYS A 91 -25.99 21.65 6.32
C LYS A 91 -27.49 21.87 6.44
N ASP A 92 -28.27 20.80 6.41
CA ASP A 92 -29.73 20.90 6.51
C ASP A 92 -30.16 21.44 7.89
N LYS A 93 -29.53 20.97 8.96
CA LYS A 93 -29.74 21.50 10.31
C LYS A 93 -29.40 22.99 10.42
N GLN A 94 -28.32 23.42 9.78
CA GLN A 94 -27.96 24.84 9.75
C GLN A 94 -29.04 25.65 9.02
N ALA A 95 -29.47 25.21 7.84
CA ALA A 95 -30.52 25.89 7.07
C ALA A 95 -31.85 25.99 7.84
N LEU A 96 -32.25 24.91 8.54
CA LEU A 96 -33.44 24.92 9.39
C LEU A 96 -33.30 25.88 10.58
N THR A 97 -32.11 25.96 11.17
CA THR A 97 -31.83 26.90 12.28
C THR A 97 -31.96 28.35 11.81
N GLU A 98 -31.44 28.68 10.64
CA GLU A 98 -31.55 30.01 10.03
C GLU A 98 -33.01 30.38 9.73
N GLN A 99 -33.78 29.45 9.15
CA GLN A 99 -35.22 29.65 8.90
C GLN A 99 -36.00 29.87 10.19
N ASN A 100 -35.74 29.07 11.22
CA ASN A 100 -36.39 29.22 12.52
C ASN A 100 -36.08 30.59 13.16
N ALA A 101 -34.85 31.09 13.04
CA ALA A 101 -34.49 32.41 13.53
C ALA A 101 -35.24 33.53 12.78
N GLN A 102 -35.39 33.41 11.46
CA GLN A 102 -36.16 34.36 10.65
C GLN A 102 -37.65 34.37 11.04
N LEU A 103 -38.24 33.19 11.24
CA LEU A 103 -39.64 33.07 11.67
C LEU A 103 -39.85 33.67 13.06
N ALA A 104 -38.97 33.38 14.02
CA ALA A 104 -39.04 33.96 15.36
C ALA A 104 -38.99 35.49 15.32
N TYR A 105 -38.15 36.07 14.46
CA TYR A 105 -38.08 37.51 14.26
C TYR A 105 -39.36 38.09 13.68
N GLN A 106 -39.95 37.45 12.66
CA GLN A 106 -41.24 37.88 12.10
C GLN A 106 -42.37 37.83 13.13
N VAL A 107 -42.43 36.77 13.93
CA VAL A 107 -43.41 36.64 15.03
C VAL A 107 -43.24 37.78 16.05
N MET A 108 -41.99 38.08 16.44
CA MET A 108 -41.71 39.19 17.36
C MET A 108 -42.17 40.54 16.79
N GLN A 109 -41.91 40.81 15.50
CA GLN A 109 -42.37 42.04 14.84
C GLN A 109 -43.89 42.17 14.84
N LEU A 110 -44.60 41.08 14.52
CA LEU A 110 -46.07 41.05 14.53
C LEU A 110 -46.62 41.29 15.95
N GLN A 111 -46.02 40.67 16.98
CA GLN A 111 -46.41 40.88 18.36
C GLN A 111 -46.22 42.33 18.82
N GLN A 112 -45.15 43.00 18.39
CA GLN A 112 -44.94 44.42 18.69
C GLN A 112 -45.97 45.32 17.99
N GLN A 113 -46.32 45.02 16.74
CA GLN A 113 -47.35 45.76 16.00
C GLN A 113 -48.74 45.62 16.65
N LEU A 114 -49.08 44.41 17.11
CA LEU A 114 -50.38 44.13 17.75
C LEU A 114 -50.44 44.61 19.21
N GLY A 115 -49.33 44.54 19.95
CA GLY A 115 -49.26 44.94 21.36
C GLY A 115 -49.09 46.46 21.58
N GLY A 116 -48.67 47.21 20.56
CA GLY A 116 -48.55 48.67 20.61
C GLY A 116 -49.84 49.43 20.23
N GLN A 117 -50.95 48.74 19.97
CA GLN A 117 -52.26 49.32 19.63
C GLN A 117 -53.23 49.41 20.84
N ALA A 118 -52.73 49.25 22.07
CA ALA A 118 -53.51 49.42 23.30
C ALA A 118 -53.26 50.79 23.96
#